data_AF-A0A3S3RHQ5-F1
#
_entry.id   AF-A0A3S3RHQ5-F1
#
_cell.length_a   1.000
_cell.length_b   1.000
_cell.length_c   1.000
_cell.angle_alpha   90.00
_cell.angle_beta   90.00
_cell.angle_gamma   90.00
#
_symmetry.space_group_name_H-M   'P 1'
#
loop_
_entity.id
_entity.type
_entity.pdbx_description
1 polymer ?
#
loop_
_entity_poly.entity_id
_entity_poly.type
_entity_poly.pdbx_seq_one_letter_code
_entity_poly.pdbx_strand_id
1 'polypeptide(L)'
;MENGIWLNMAPNTEQLVKKLRDLMKSATHVSKAIQAYVIPSVDAHQSEFIAEYDHRLRFISGFTGSFGTAVITLDEAALWTDGRYFLQAEKQLDQNWLLMREGIPGTPTQGEWLCKVLSSGSRVGVDPMLISFDQWQSLSSQLENCGNSLVPVAQNLIDLLWEERPSLPANAVFPLPVSFAGQTWQEKVIEVRKEMIKKQASVLVLTALDEIAWLLNLRGSDIEYSPVFFAYCVLTLDNLYLFVDEEKLIAETLKHLHLDASPTHEYSGPFIEQRPYKLILDFLKGSVSQQQGKIWISNQSSYSLDSLIPHSKRITDPNPVLIKKTIKNSVEIECIRQAHLKDAVALCEFFAWLEEEIAKSEITELSAAAKLEEFRKTQKEYIGQSFTTISASGPNAAVIHYTPT
;
A
#
# COMPACT_ATOMS: atom_id res chain seq x y z
N MET A 1 -13.62 14.92 30.45
CA MET A 1 -12.33 14.96 29.74
C MET A 1 -12.66 15.41 28.33
N GLU A 2 -12.12 16.55 27.96
CA GLU A 2 -12.58 17.42 26.89
C GLU A 2 -12.37 16.78 25.51
N ASN A 3 -13.47 16.52 24.80
CA ASN A 3 -13.45 16.27 23.37
C ASN A 3 -13.25 17.62 22.67
N GLY A 4 -12.00 17.90 22.29
CA GLY A 4 -11.64 19.07 21.50
C GLY A 4 -12.30 19.03 20.13
N ILE A 5 -13.16 20.01 19.90
CA ILE A 5 -13.74 20.34 18.60
C ILE A 5 -12.61 20.90 17.73
N TRP A 6 -12.06 20.08 16.84
CA TRP A 6 -11.15 20.54 15.79
C TRP A 6 -11.96 21.24 14.70
N LEU A 7 -12.19 22.54 14.85
CA LEU A 7 -12.51 23.39 13.70
C LEU A 7 -11.29 23.36 12.76
N ASN A 8 -11.40 22.59 11.67
CA ASN A 8 -10.39 22.35 10.63
C ASN A 8 -9.81 23.66 10.05
N MET A 9 -8.81 24.24 10.72
CA MET A 9 -7.80 25.02 10.04
C MET A 9 -6.75 24.05 9.51
N ALA A 10 -6.36 24.20 8.25
CA ALA A 10 -5.23 23.46 7.68
C ALA A 10 -4.04 23.58 8.64
N PRO A 11 -3.34 22.47 8.96
CA PRO A 11 -2.20 22.51 9.86
C PRO A 11 -1.17 23.50 9.29
N ASN A 12 -0.57 24.35 10.14
CA ASN A 12 0.52 25.21 9.69
C ASN A 12 1.77 24.34 9.45
N THR A 13 2.04 24.05 8.18
CA THR A 13 3.12 23.17 7.72
C THR A 13 4.44 23.91 7.51
N GLU A 14 4.48 25.25 7.66
CA GLU A 14 5.65 26.08 7.33
C GLU A 14 6.93 25.60 8.04
N GLN A 15 6.83 25.32 9.35
CA GLN A 15 7.97 24.85 10.13
C GLN A 15 8.40 23.44 9.73
N LEU A 16 7.46 22.54 9.40
CA LEU A 16 7.77 21.18 8.96
C LEU A 16 8.48 21.18 7.60
N VAL A 17 7.95 21.92 6.63
CA VAL A 17 8.55 22.07 5.30
C VAL A 17 9.94 22.72 5.40
N LYS A 18 10.12 23.70 6.28
CA LYS A 18 11.44 24.30 6.54
C LYS A 18 12.43 23.28 7.09
N LYS A 19 12.06 22.50 8.12
CA LYS A 19 12.91 21.45 8.68
C LYS A 19 13.28 20.39 7.63
N LEU A 20 12.33 20.01 6.76
CA LEU A 20 12.61 19.09 5.66
C LEU A 20 13.66 19.65 4.69
N ARG A 21 13.54 20.93 4.30
CA ARG A 21 14.51 21.62 3.43
C ARG A 21 15.92 21.67 4.04
N ASP A 22 16.02 21.75 5.37
CA ASP A 22 17.30 21.67 6.07
C ASP A 22 17.89 20.24 5.98
N LEU A 23 17.06 19.19 6.14
CA LEU A 23 17.49 17.80 5.96
C LEU A 23 17.94 17.50 4.52
N MET A 24 17.27 18.07 3.51
CA MET A 24 17.62 17.95 2.09
C MET A 24 19.03 18.48 1.75
N LYS A 25 19.58 19.36 2.59
CA LYS A 25 20.94 19.93 2.47
C LYS A 25 21.96 19.24 3.36
N SER A 26 21.52 18.44 4.33
CA SER A 26 22.38 17.85 5.35
C SER A 26 23.19 16.68 4.80
N ALA A 27 24.51 16.81 4.82
CA ALA A 27 25.44 15.75 4.44
C ALA A 27 25.34 14.48 5.31
N THR A 28 24.70 14.57 6.48
CA THR A 28 24.44 13.44 7.38
C THR A 28 23.37 12.50 6.84
N HIS A 29 22.37 13.03 6.14
CA HIS A 29 21.19 12.28 5.70
C HIS A 29 21.18 12.04 4.19
N VAL A 30 21.82 12.92 3.42
CA VAL A 30 22.00 12.78 1.98
C VAL A 30 23.47 12.92 1.61
N SER A 31 24.01 11.97 0.85
CA SER A 31 25.44 11.96 0.47
C SER A 31 25.88 13.20 -0.31
N LYS A 32 24.93 13.84 -1.00
CA LYS A 32 25.03 15.15 -1.64
C LYS A 32 23.68 15.83 -1.46
N ALA A 33 23.67 17.16 -1.39
CA ALA A 33 22.41 17.92 -1.29
C ALA A 33 21.45 17.57 -2.45
N ILE A 34 20.16 17.57 -2.15
CA ILE A 34 19.07 17.43 -3.12
C ILE A 34 18.27 18.73 -3.18
N GLN A 35 17.79 19.08 -4.38
CA GLN A 35 17.06 20.31 -4.65
C GLN A 35 15.54 20.12 -4.62
N ALA A 36 15.09 18.86 -4.71
CA ALA A 36 13.70 18.49 -4.50
C ALA A 36 13.61 17.12 -3.80
N TYR A 37 12.50 16.90 -3.08
CA TYR A 37 12.18 15.62 -2.45
C TYR A 37 10.74 15.23 -2.79
N VAL A 38 10.57 14.01 -3.30
CA VAL A 38 9.28 13.44 -3.70
C VAL A 38 8.75 12.55 -2.57
N ILE A 39 7.48 12.72 -2.21
CA ILE A 39 6.82 12.05 -1.10
C ILE A 39 5.48 11.48 -1.61
N PRO A 40 5.48 10.23 -2.09
CA PRO A 40 4.27 9.54 -2.54
C PRO A 40 3.34 9.15 -1.37
N SER A 41 2.05 8.92 -1.66
CA SER A 41 1.05 8.40 -0.71
C SER A 41 0.95 6.86 -0.71
N VAL A 42 2.08 6.15 -0.76
CA VAL A 42 2.10 4.68 -0.78
C VAL A 42 3.08 4.13 0.25
N ASP A 43 2.94 2.84 0.57
CA ASP A 43 3.88 2.10 1.40
C ASP A 43 4.91 1.31 0.53
N ALA A 44 5.73 0.50 1.21
CA ALA A 44 6.75 -0.33 0.57
C ALA A 44 6.18 -1.43 -0.36
N HIS A 45 4.87 -1.70 -0.27
CA HIS A 45 4.14 -2.73 -1.00
C HIS A 45 3.16 -2.17 -2.04
N GLN A 46 3.15 -0.84 -2.20
CA GLN A 46 2.31 -0.12 -3.15
C GLN A 46 0.82 -0.35 -2.87
N SER A 47 0.46 -0.41 -1.58
CA SER A 47 -0.91 -0.54 -1.09
C SER A 47 -1.75 0.72 -1.42
N GLU A 48 -3.03 0.52 -1.71
CA GLU A 48 -3.99 1.61 -1.95
C GLU A 48 -4.39 2.32 -0.65
N PHE A 49 -4.79 1.53 0.36
CA PHE A 49 -4.87 1.98 1.75
C PHE A 49 -3.55 1.66 2.43
N ILE A 50 -3.10 2.54 3.32
CA ILE A 50 -1.82 2.38 4.03
C ILE A 50 -2.07 2.43 5.54
N ALA A 51 -1.15 1.87 6.31
CA ALA A 51 -1.19 1.96 7.77
C ALA A 51 -0.87 3.40 8.24
N GLU A 52 -1.35 3.78 9.43
CA GLU A 52 -0.98 5.04 10.11
C GLU A 52 0.54 5.27 10.18
N TYR A 53 1.32 4.18 10.30
CA TYR A 53 2.78 4.19 10.22
C TYR A 53 3.33 4.83 8.93
N ASP A 54 2.66 4.66 7.78
CA ASP A 54 3.15 5.07 6.46
C ASP A 54 2.53 6.38 5.93
N HIS A 55 1.65 7.04 6.70
CA HIS A 55 0.96 8.28 6.34
C HIS A 55 1.85 9.55 6.32
N ARG A 56 3.04 9.45 5.70
CA ARG A 56 4.04 10.53 5.58
C ARG A 56 3.53 11.75 4.82
N LEU A 57 2.77 11.54 3.74
CA LEU A 57 2.15 12.63 2.98
C LEU A 57 1.18 13.42 3.87
N ARG A 58 0.35 12.72 4.64
CA ARG A 58 -0.58 13.34 5.61
C ARG A 58 0.19 14.11 6.67
N PHE A 59 1.26 13.54 7.22
CA PHE A 59 2.08 14.22 8.23
C PHE A 59 2.69 15.53 7.71
N ILE A 60 3.28 15.54 6.50
CA ILE A 60 3.97 16.73 5.99
C ILE A 60 3.02 17.81 5.47
N SER A 61 1.84 17.44 4.97
CA SER A 61 0.94 18.35 4.23
C SER A 61 -0.42 18.61 4.88
N GLY A 62 -0.87 17.74 5.80
CA GLY A 62 -2.25 17.72 6.31
C GLY A 62 -3.27 17.06 5.38
N PHE A 63 -2.91 16.74 4.14
CA PHE A 63 -3.81 16.10 3.18
C PHE A 63 -4.07 14.63 3.53
N THR A 64 -5.35 14.24 3.64
CA THR A 64 -5.77 12.90 4.07
C THR A 64 -6.40 12.06 2.96
N GLY A 65 -6.31 12.47 1.70
CA GLY A 65 -6.82 11.67 0.58
C GLY A 65 -5.96 10.42 0.36
N SER A 66 -6.56 9.35 -0.18
CA SER A 66 -5.84 8.09 -0.42
C SER A 66 -4.87 8.13 -1.60
N PHE A 67 -4.94 9.18 -2.43
CA PHE A 67 -4.07 9.33 -3.59
C PHE A 67 -3.47 10.73 -3.63
N GLY A 68 -2.14 10.80 -3.60
CA GLY A 68 -1.43 12.02 -3.91
C GLY A 68 0.09 11.88 -3.88
N THR A 69 0.78 12.86 -4.43
CA THR A 69 2.24 12.95 -4.34
C THR A 69 2.64 14.37 -4.04
N ALA A 70 3.36 14.57 -2.95
CA ALA A 70 4.01 15.85 -2.66
C ALA A 70 5.39 15.90 -3.32
N VAL A 71 5.74 17.08 -3.82
CA VAL A 71 7.09 17.41 -4.27
C VAL A 71 7.48 18.73 -3.60
N ILE A 72 8.51 18.68 -2.75
CA ILE A 72 9.02 19.83 -2.03
C ILE A 72 10.38 20.19 -2.60
N THR A 73 10.52 21.40 -3.13
CA THR A 73 11.80 21.98 -3.53
C THR A 73 12.36 22.84 -2.39
N LEU A 74 13.52 23.46 -2.62
CA LEU A 74 14.08 24.41 -1.66
C LEU A 74 13.21 25.67 -1.47
N ASP A 75 12.35 25.98 -2.43
CA ASP A 75 11.59 27.24 -2.49
C ASP A 75 10.08 27.01 -2.52
N GLU A 76 9.60 25.93 -3.15
CA GLU A 76 8.18 25.63 -3.37
C GLU A 76 7.79 24.28 -2.74
N ALA A 77 6.49 24.09 -2.50
CA ALA A 77 5.89 22.81 -2.14
C ALA A 77 4.63 22.62 -2.97
N ALA A 78 4.51 21.49 -3.66
CA ALA A 78 3.38 21.19 -4.53
C ALA A 78 2.84 19.79 -4.25
N LEU A 79 1.53 19.60 -4.39
CA LEU A 79 0.85 18.31 -4.20
C LEU A 79 -0.01 17.98 -5.41
N TRP A 80 0.27 16.84 -6.05
CA TRP A 80 -0.56 16.26 -7.10
C TRP A 80 -1.58 15.33 -6.48
N THR A 81 -2.84 15.45 -6.91
CA THR A 81 -3.90 14.49 -6.65
C THR A 81 -4.89 14.51 -7.80
N ASP A 82 -5.85 13.59 -7.81
CA ASP A 82 -6.87 13.47 -8.86
C ASP A 82 -8.21 14.10 -8.49
N GLY A 83 -9.16 14.06 -9.43
CA GLY A 83 -10.47 14.71 -9.33
C GLY A 83 -11.31 14.30 -8.12
N ARG A 84 -11.04 13.15 -7.50
CA ARG A 84 -11.73 12.70 -6.28
C ARG A 84 -11.44 13.61 -5.08
N TYR A 85 -10.27 14.26 -5.09
CA TYR A 85 -9.70 14.90 -3.90
C TYR A 85 -9.44 16.40 -4.06
N PHE A 86 -9.76 17.02 -5.19
CA PHE A 86 -9.53 18.45 -5.40
C PHE A 86 -10.12 19.35 -4.31
N LEU A 87 -11.42 19.18 -4.02
CA LEU A 87 -12.12 19.99 -3.01
C LEU A 87 -11.61 19.70 -1.59
N GLN A 88 -11.16 18.46 -1.34
CA GLN A 88 -10.57 18.08 -0.07
C GLN A 88 -9.20 18.73 0.11
N ALA A 89 -8.35 18.67 -0.91
CA ALA A 89 -7.02 19.25 -0.89
C ALA A 89 -7.07 20.78 -0.71
N GLU A 90 -8.00 21.49 -1.37
CA GLU A 90 -8.23 22.93 -1.15
C GLU A 90 -8.55 23.29 0.30
N LYS A 91 -9.24 22.40 1.03
CA LYS A 91 -9.62 22.62 2.43
C LYS A 91 -8.51 22.23 3.41
N GLN A 92 -7.72 21.21 3.08
CA GLN A 92 -6.75 20.61 3.98
C GLN A 92 -5.33 21.17 3.84
N LEU A 93 -4.98 21.70 2.67
CA LEU A 93 -3.67 22.30 2.42
C LEU A 93 -3.66 23.76 2.90
N ASP A 94 -2.56 24.16 3.55
CA ASP A 94 -2.33 25.56 3.89
C ASP A 94 -1.78 26.35 2.67
N GLN A 95 -1.57 27.66 2.85
CA GLN A 95 -1.09 28.57 1.80
C GLN A 95 0.33 28.29 1.29
N ASN A 96 1.09 27.40 1.94
CA ASN A 96 2.45 27.04 1.52
C ASN A 96 2.45 26.02 0.36
N TRP A 97 1.29 25.43 0.04
CA TRP A 97 1.17 24.36 -0.94
C TRP A 97 0.51 24.82 -2.23
N LEU A 98 1.10 24.39 -3.35
CA LEU A 98 0.50 24.47 -4.68
C LEU A 98 -0.28 23.18 -4.95
N LEU A 99 -1.60 23.27 -5.08
CA LEU A 99 -2.43 22.14 -5.50
C LEU A 99 -2.32 21.95 -7.01
N MET A 100 -1.82 20.78 -7.42
CA MET A 100 -1.68 20.36 -8.81
C MET A 100 -2.79 19.36 -9.15
N ARG A 101 -3.71 19.77 -10.03
CA ARG A 101 -4.91 18.99 -10.37
C ARG A 101 -4.62 18.00 -11.49
N GLU A 102 -4.22 16.79 -11.14
CA GLU A 102 -3.88 15.74 -12.10
C GLU A 102 -5.08 15.40 -13.00
N GLY A 103 -4.81 15.14 -14.29
CA GLY A 103 -5.84 14.87 -15.29
C GLY A 103 -6.57 16.10 -15.83
N ILE A 104 -6.33 17.30 -15.28
CA ILE A 104 -6.85 18.55 -15.84
C ILE A 104 -5.90 19.09 -16.92
N PRO A 105 -6.41 19.43 -18.12
CA PRO A 105 -5.59 20.02 -19.17
C PRO A 105 -4.82 21.26 -18.69
N GLY A 106 -3.51 21.27 -18.93
CA GLY A 106 -2.63 22.37 -18.52
C GLY A 106 -1.95 22.20 -17.16
N THR A 107 -2.37 21.21 -16.35
CA THR A 107 -1.59 20.82 -15.16
C THR A 107 -0.34 20.06 -15.62
N PRO A 108 0.88 20.51 -15.26
CA PRO A 108 2.11 19.80 -15.61
C PRO A 108 2.21 18.47 -14.85
N THR A 109 2.90 17.49 -15.44
CA THR A 109 3.36 16.32 -14.68
C THR A 109 4.38 16.76 -13.62
N GLN A 110 4.66 15.88 -12.66
CA GLN A 110 5.70 16.12 -11.65
C GLN A 110 7.06 16.42 -12.29
N GLY A 111 7.45 15.64 -13.31
CA GLY A 111 8.72 15.83 -14.03
C GLY A 111 8.76 17.12 -14.84
N GLU A 112 7.67 17.46 -15.54
CA GLU A 112 7.56 18.73 -16.27
C GLU A 112 7.68 19.95 -15.35
N TRP A 113 6.99 19.91 -14.20
CA TRP A 113 7.08 20.98 -13.21
C TRP A 113 8.48 21.08 -12.63
N LEU A 114 9.09 19.96 -12.23
CA LEU A 114 10.47 19.91 -11.73
C LEU A 114 11.47 20.47 -12.74
N CYS A 115 11.34 20.13 -14.03
CA CYS A 115 12.19 20.68 -15.09
C CYS A 115 12.05 22.18 -15.28
N LYS A 116 10.89 22.77 -14.94
CA LYS A 116 10.64 24.20 -15.01
C LYS A 116 11.21 24.95 -13.80
N VAL A 117 11.06 24.39 -12.60
CA VAL A 117 11.43 25.09 -11.35
C VAL A 117 12.86 24.83 -10.89
N LEU A 118 13.50 23.74 -11.36
CA LEU A 118 14.87 23.40 -10.99
C LEU A 118 15.89 23.86 -12.03
N SER A 119 17.07 24.25 -11.55
CA SER A 119 18.23 24.49 -12.41
C SER A 119 18.83 23.18 -12.92
N SER A 120 19.38 23.17 -14.14
CA SER A 120 20.10 22.01 -14.69
C SER A 120 21.18 21.50 -13.73
N GLY A 121 21.32 20.18 -13.63
CA GLY A 121 22.24 19.51 -12.70
C GLY A 121 21.65 19.27 -11.31
N SER A 122 20.37 19.58 -11.10
CA SER A 122 19.69 19.34 -9.83
C SER A 122 19.47 17.85 -9.56
N ARG A 123 19.41 17.51 -8.28
CA ARG A 123 19.17 16.16 -7.77
C ARG A 123 17.81 16.14 -7.07
N VAL A 124 16.93 15.26 -7.52
CA VAL A 124 15.60 15.02 -6.97
C VAL A 124 15.66 13.74 -6.16
N GLY A 125 15.46 13.84 -4.85
CA GLY A 125 15.46 12.69 -3.95
C GLY A 125 14.09 12.04 -3.85
N VAL A 126 14.05 10.73 -3.68
CA VAL A 126 12.86 9.97 -3.30
C VAL A 126 13.28 8.77 -2.48
N ASP A 127 12.44 8.35 -1.52
CA ASP A 127 12.64 7.08 -0.85
C ASP A 127 12.44 5.92 -1.85
N PRO A 128 13.47 5.13 -2.16
CA PRO A 128 13.39 4.09 -3.18
C PRO A 128 12.46 2.92 -2.79
N MET A 129 12.06 2.81 -1.52
CA MET A 129 11.04 1.84 -1.09
C MET A 129 9.62 2.31 -1.43
N LEU A 130 9.38 3.62 -1.58
CA LEU A 130 8.04 4.22 -1.69
C LEU A 130 7.70 4.72 -3.09
N ILE A 131 8.46 4.30 -4.10
CA ILE A 131 8.21 4.59 -5.51
C ILE A 131 8.33 3.28 -6.29
N SER A 132 7.34 2.97 -7.12
CA SER A 132 7.41 1.78 -7.95
C SER A 132 8.50 1.93 -9.02
N PHE A 133 8.97 0.82 -9.55
CA PHE A 133 9.97 0.85 -10.61
C PHE A 133 9.47 1.59 -11.86
N ASP A 134 8.22 1.38 -12.27
CA ASP A 134 7.63 2.10 -13.42
C ASP A 134 7.58 3.62 -13.18
N GLN A 135 7.16 4.05 -11.99
CA GLN A 135 7.12 5.46 -11.61
C GLN A 135 8.54 6.07 -11.60
N TRP A 136 9.51 5.34 -11.04
CA TRP A 136 10.91 5.75 -11.06
C TRP A 136 11.40 5.95 -12.50
N GLN A 137 11.19 4.98 -13.38
CA GLN A 137 11.65 5.06 -14.77
C GLN A 137 11.05 6.25 -15.51
N SER A 138 9.74 6.47 -15.34
CA SER A 138 9.04 7.60 -15.96
C SER A 138 9.59 8.94 -15.46
N LEU A 139 9.73 9.12 -14.15
CA LEU A 139 10.21 10.37 -13.56
C LEU A 139 11.70 10.61 -13.86
N SER A 140 12.56 9.57 -13.79
CA SER A 140 13.98 9.67 -14.12
C SER A 140 14.16 10.13 -15.57
N SER A 141 13.42 9.52 -16.51
CA SER A 141 13.49 9.88 -17.93
C SER A 141 13.08 11.34 -18.18
N GLN A 142 12.03 11.82 -17.50
CA GLN A 142 11.60 13.22 -17.61
C GLN A 142 12.66 14.19 -17.07
N LEU A 143 13.28 13.86 -15.92
CA LEU A 143 14.31 14.71 -15.31
C LEU A 143 15.61 14.74 -16.13
N GLU A 144 16.02 13.61 -16.69
CA GLU A 144 17.21 13.51 -17.53
C GLU A 144 17.11 14.41 -18.78
N ASN A 145 15.91 14.54 -19.36
CA ASN A 145 15.65 15.41 -20.51
C ASN A 145 15.91 16.91 -20.24
N CYS A 146 15.89 17.33 -18.98
CA CYS A 146 16.22 18.70 -18.56
C CYS A 146 17.53 18.80 -17.77
N GLY A 147 18.39 17.78 -17.86
CA GLY A 147 19.71 17.76 -17.23
C GLY A 147 19.70 17.53 -15.72
N ASN A 148 18.60 17.04 -15.16
CA ASN A 148 18.45 16.72 -13.74
C ASN A 148 18.53 15.20 -13.50
N SER A 149 18.60 14.79 -12.24
CA SER A 149 18.73 13.38 -11.87
C SER A 149 17.80 12.99 -10.73
N LEU A 150 17.15 11.83 -10.85
CA LEU A 150 16.44 11.17 -9.75
C LEU A 150 17.45 10.35 -8.93
N VAL A 151 17.46 10.51 -7.61
CA VAL A 151 18.43 9.86 -6.72
C VAL A 151 17.76 9.18 -5.53
N PRO A 152 18.19 7.96 -5.17
CA PRO A 152 17.58 7.23 -4.07
C PRO A 152 18.06 7.81 -2.74
N VAL A 153 17.13 8.04 -1.82
CA VAL A 153 17.41 8.48 -0.45
C VAL A 153 16.85 7.42 0.50
N ALA A 154 17.71 6.46 0.87
CA ALA A 154 17.29 5.27 1.63
C ALA A 154 16.77 5.58 3.04
N GLN A 155 17.26 6.65 3.68
CA GLN A 155 16.69 7.15 4.92
C GLN A 155 15.57 8.13 4.58
N ASN A 156 14.32 7.74 4.82
CA ASN A 156 13.20 8.62 4.58
C ASN A 156 13.31 9.90 5.43
N LEU A 157 13.29 11.07 4.77
CA LEU A 157 13.51 12.34 5.47
C LEU A 157 12.31 12.78 6.31
N ILE A 158 11.10 12.29 6.00
CA ILE A 158 9.90 12.57 6.80
C ILE A 158 9.96 11.84 8.14
N ASP A 159 10.50 10.63 8.16
CA ASP A 159 10.65 9.82 9.37
C ASP A 159 11.57 10.48 10.40
N LEU A 160 12.52 11.31 9.95
CA LEU A 160 13.41 12.09 10.82
C LEU A 160 12.71 13.29 11.48
N LEU A 161 11.58 13.73 10.93
CA LEU A 161 10.79 14.85 11.44
C LEU A 161 9.62 14.39 12.31
N TRP A 162 9.18 13.14 12.13
CA TRP A 162 7.99 12.59 12.74
C TRP A 162 8.30 11.95 14.09
N GLU A 163 8.43 12.78 15.13
CA GLU A 163 8.80 12.35 16.50
C GLU A 163 7.78 11.35 17.08
N GLU A 164 6.48 11.61 16.92
CA GLU A 164 5.38 10.76 17.40
C GLU A 164 4.87 9.82 16.29
N ARG A 165 5.76 9.31 15.45
CA ARG A 165 5.36 8.38 14.39
C ARG A 165 4.74 7.11 15.01
N PRO A 166 3.55 6.68 14.56
CA PRO A 166 2.95 5.42 14.99
C PRO A 166 3.92 4.25 14.79
N SER A 167 3.80 3.18 15.57
CA SER A 167 4.58 1.96 15.33
C SER A 167 4.06 1.20 14.11
N LEU A 168 4.93 0.43 13.45
CA LEU A 168 4.48 -0.53 12.44
C LEU A 168 3.48 -1.51 13.08
N PRO A 169 2.32 -1.78 12.46
CA PRO A 169 1.36 -2.75 12.99
C PRO A 169 2.00 -4.12 13.19
N ALA A 170 1.73 -4.75 14.33
CA ALA A 170 2.17 -6.11 14.70
C ALA A 170 0.97 -7.05 14.88
N ASN A 171 -0.10 -6.82 14.13
CA ASN A 171 -1.34 -7.58 14.28
C ASN A 171 -1.14 -9.06 13.89
N ALA A 172 -1.85 -9.95 14.58
CA ALA A 172 -1.76 -11.39 14.34
C ALA A 172 -2.20 -11.76 12.91
N VAL A 173 -1.45 -12.68 12.31
CA VAL A 173 -1.79 -13.31 11.04
C VAL A 173 -2.53 -14.60 11.32
N PHE A 174 -3.60 -14.89 10.58
CA PHE A 174 -4.44 -16.06 10.78
C PHE A 174 -4.73 -16.81 9.47
N PRO A 175 -4.87 -18.15 9.51
CA PRO A 175 -5.15 -18.94 8.33
C PRO A 175 -6.59 -18.78 7.84
N LEU A 176 -6.76 -18.69 6.53
CA LEU A 176 -8.05 -18.80 5.85
C LEU A 176 -8.34 -20.29 5.55
N PRO A 177 -9.42 -20.86 6.09
CA PRO A 177 -9.76 -22.26 5.83
C PRO A 177 -9.95 -22.57 4.35
N VAL A 178 -9.61 -23.80 3.93
CA VAL A 178 -9.81 -24.28 2.55
C VAL A 178 -11.29 -24.25 2.14
N SER A 179 -12.23 -24.34 3.09
CA SER A 179 -13.65 -24.16 2.82
C SER A 179 -14.02 -22.79 2.26
N PHE A 180 -13.16 -21.77 2.45
CA PHE A 180 -13.30 -20.45 1.81
C PHE A 180 -12.38 -20.29 0.61
N ALA A 181 -11.17 -20.88 0.65
CA ALA A 181 -10.17 -20.70 -0.39
C ALA A 181 -10.32 -21.63 -1.60
N GLY A 182 -10.98 -22.78 -1.44
CA GLY A 182 -11.16 -23.81 -2.47
C GLY A 182 -9.91 -24.63 -2.83
N GLN A 183 -8.73 -24.20 -2.38
CA GLN A 183 -7.44 -24.83 -2.67
C GLN A 183 -6.47 -24.59 -1.51
N THR A 184 -5.61 -25.55 -1.21
CA THR A 184 -4.53 -25.40 -0.21
C THR A 184 -3.41 -24.48 -0.72
N TRP A 185 -2.61 -23.92 0.19
CA TRP A 185 -1.48 -23.08 -0.21
C TRP A 185 -0.39 -23.90 -0.92
N GLN A 186 -0.22 -25.17 -0.54
CA GLN A 186 0.72 -26.10 -1.15
C GLN A 186 0.40 -26.33 -2.64
N GLU A 187 -0.87 -26.60 -2.96
CA GLU A 187 -1.32 -26.77 -4.34
C GLU A 187 -1.09 -25.50 -5.16
N LYS A 188 -1.40 -24.32 -4.59
CA LYS A 188 -1.12 -23.03 -5.24
C LYS A 188 0.36 -22.85 -5.56
N VAL A 189 1.26 -23.15 -4.60
CA VAL A 189 2.71 -23.05 -4.79
C VAL A 189 3.20 -24.01 -5.88
N ILE A 190 2.71 -25.25 -5.90
CA ILE A 190 3.04 -26.23 -6.95
C ILE A 190 2.63 -25.70 -8.34
N GLU A 191 1.43 -25.13 -8.46
CA GLU A 191 0.98 -24.54 -9.72
C GLU A 191 1.79 -23.31 -10.13
N VAL A 192 2.12 -22.43 -9.18
CA VAL A 192 2.97 -21.26 -9.43
C VAL A 192 4.35 -21.69 -9.93
N ARG A 193 4.97 -22.70 -9.32
CA ARG A 193 6.26 -23.25 -9.77
C ARG A 193 6.19 -23.82 -11.19
N LYS A 194 5.07 -24.45 -11.58
CA LYS A 194 4.88 -24.89 -12.98
C LYS A 194 4.91 -23.71 -13.95
N GLU A 195 4.29 -22.59 -13.61
CA GLU A 195 4.34 -21.36 -14.44
C GLU A 195 5.73 -20.72 -14.44
N MET A 196 6.45 -20.73 -13.30
CA MET A 196 7.84 -20.27 -13.24
C MET A 196 8.74 -21.06 -14.20
N ILE A 197 8.62 -22.39 -14.21
CA ILE A 197 9.39 -23.27 -15.12
C ILE A 197 9.08 -22.93 -16.59
N LYS A 198 7.80 -22.79 -16.95
CA LYS A 198 7.38 -22.40 -18.32
C LYS A 198 7.97 -21.05 -18.72
N LYS A 199 8.05 -20.10 -17.78
CA LYS A 199 8.61 -18.76 -17.98
C LYS A 199 10.13 -18.70 -17.88
N GLN A 200 10.79 -19.82 -17.57
CA GLN A 200 12.23 -19.90 -17.30
C GLN A 200 12.67 -18.96 -16.15
N ALA A 201 11.77 -18.74 -15.18
CA ALA A 201 12.05 -18.00 -13.97
C ALA A 201 12.56 -18.96 -12.89
N SER A 202 13.73 -18.69 -12.33
CA SER A 202 14.27 -19.44 -11.18
C SER A 202 13.78 -18.89 -9.84
N VAL A 203 13.38 -17.62 -9.82
CA VAL A 203 12.90 -16.91 -8.65
C VAL A 203 11.66 -16.10 -9.01
N LEU A 204 10.66 -16.08 -8.14
CA LEU A 204 9.52 -15.17 -8.19
C LEU A 204 9.48 -14.37 -6.87
N VAL A 205 9.47 -13.06 -6.97
CA VAL A 205 9.38 -12.13 -5.82
C VAL A 205 7.99 -11.53 -5.79
N LEU A 206 7.27 -11.78 -4.70
CA LEU A 206 5.96 -11.20 -4.42
C LEU A 206 6.11 -10.08 -3.40
N THR A 207 5.53 -8.93 -3.74
CA THR A 207 5.59 -7.70 -2.95
C THR A 207 4.19 -7.22 -2.58
N ALA A 208 3.19 -7.42 -3.44
CA ALA A 208 1.81 -7.09 -3.14
C ALA A 208 1.26 -7.97 -2.01
N LEU A 209 0.72 -7.34 -0.97
CA LEU A 209 0.30 -8.04 0.25
C LEU A 209 -0.89 -8.98 0.01
N ASP A 210 -1.78 -8.63 -0.90
CA ASP A 210 -2.95 -9.44 -1.28
C ASP A 210 -2.57 -10.71 -2.05
N GLU A 211 -1.52 -10.65 -2.88
CA GLU A 211 -0.94 -11.82 -3.55
C GLU A 211 -0.34 -12.80 -2.53
N ILE A 212 0.39 -12.29 -1.54
CA ILE A 212 1.00 -13.10 -0.49
C ILE A 212 -0.08 -13.74 0.38
N ALA A 213 -1.07 -12.97 0.81
CA ALA A 213 -2.23 -13.44 1.56
C ALA A 213 -3.02 -14.53 0.80
N TRP A 214 -3.23 -14.34 -0.51
CA TRP A 214 -3.92 -15.33 -1.34
C TRP A 214 -3.10 -16.60 -1.56
N LEU A 215 -1.80 -16.48 -1.82
CA LEU A 215 -0.91 -17.63 -2.08
C LEU A 215 -0.85 -18.55 -0.86
N LEU A 216 -0.70 -17.95 0.33
CA LEU A 216 -0.50 -18.69 1.59
C LEU A 216 -1.80 -19.06 2.30
N ASN A 217 -2.96 -18.67 1.79
CA ASN A 217 -4.23 -18.74 2.52
C ASN A 217 -4.11 -18.14 3.92
N LEU A 218 -3.52 -16.95 4.02
CA LEU A 218 -3.39 -16.20 5.27
C LEU A 218 -4.15 -14.88 5.15
N ARG A 219 -4.57 -14.33 6.27
CA ARG A 219 -5.15 -12.99 6.38
C ARG A 219 -4.56 -12.29 7.59
N GLY A 220 -4.64 -10.98 7.59
CA GLY A 220 -4.20 -10.12 8.69
C GLY A 220 -5.07 -8.89 8.79
N SER A 221 -4.62 -7.90 9.56
CA SER A 221 -5.32 -6.64 9.76
C SER A 221 -4.35 -5.48 9.93
N ASP A 222 -3.20 -5.50 9.26
CA ASP A 222 -2.21 -4.43 9.37
C ASP A 222 -2.63 -3.15 8.66
N ILE A 223 -3.47 -3.27 7.64
CA ILE A 223 -4.01 -2.17 6.86
C ILE A 223 -5.52 -2.15 7.07
N GLU A 224 -6.07 -1.00 7.40
CA GLU A 224 -7.52 -0.86 7.55
C GLU A 224 -8.23 -1.25 6.25
N TYR A 225 -9.39 -1.87 6.39
CA TYR A 225 -10.26 -2.29 5.29
C TYR A 225 -9.70 -3.40 4.37
N SER A 226 -8.40 -3.69 4.47
CA SER A 226 -7.72 -4.70 3.67
C SER A 226 -7.21 -5.82 4.58
N PRO A 227 -7.74 -7.06 4.50
CA PRO A 227 -7.38 -8.13 5.41
C PRO A 227 -6.02 -8.77 5.06
N VAL A 228 -4.98 -7.95 5.04
CA VAL A 228 -3.59 -8.26 4.65
C VAL A 228 -2.62 -7.97 5.79
N PHE A 229 -1.37 -8.40 5.63
CA PHE A 229 -0.30 -8.24 6.61
C PHE A 229 1.01 -7.92 5.91
N PHE A 230 1.87 -7.12 6.53
CA PHE A 230 3.16 -6.74 5.98
C PHE A 230 4.07 -7.96 5.85
N ALA A 231 4.36 -8.34 4.61
CA ALA A 231 5.23 -9.44 4.29
C ALA A 231 5.84 -9.30 2.89
N TYR A 232 6.96 -9.97 2.65
CA TYR A 232 7.42 -10.33 1.31
C TYR A 232 7.45 -11.84 1.17
N CYS A 233 7.28 -12.33 -0.05
CA CYS A 233 7.43 -13.74 -0.34
C CYS A 233 8.37 -13.95 -1.53
N VAL A 234 9.36 -14.84 -1.37
CA VAL A 234 10.24 -15.23 -2.47
C VAL A 234 10.13 -16.72 -2.72
N LEU A 235 9.73 -17.07 -3.93
CA LEU A 235 9.62 -18.45 -4.39
C LEU A 235 10.85 -18.79 -5.20
N THR A 236 11.50 -19.90 -4.87
CA THR A 236 12.40 -20.59 -5.80
C THR A 236 11.73 -21.87 -6.28
N LEU A 237 12.40 -22.62 -7.15
CA LEU A 237 11.89 -23.92 -7.60
C LEU A 237 11.77 -24.94 -6.46
N ASP A 238 12.58 -24.79 -5.41
CA ASP A 238 12.68 -25.75 -4.31
C ASP A 238 12.13 -25.19 -2.99
N ASN A 239 12.38 -23.92 -2.69
CA ASN A 239 12.05 -23.27 -1.42
C ASN A 239 11.01 -22.17 -1.56
N LEU A 240 10.38 -21.82 -0.45
CA LEU A 240 9.46 -20.70 -0.29
C LEU A 240 9.92 -19.89 0.93
N TYR A 241 10.27 -18.64 0.74
CA TYR A 241 10.75 -17.77 1.80
C TYR A 241 9.64 -16.77 2.16
N LEU A 242 9.29 -16.68 3.44
CA LEU A 242 8.31 -15.73 3.96
C LEU A 242 9.01 -14.71 4.86
N PHE A 243 9.10 -13.47 4.40
CA PHE A 243 9.67 -12.35 5.15
C PHE A 243 8.55 -11.66 5.91
N VAL A 244 8.43 -11.94 7.20
CA VAL A 244 7.35 -11.44 8.06
C VAL A 244 7.90 -11.25 9.47
N ASP A 245 7.29 -10.35 10.23
CA ASP A 245 7.58 -10.24 11.66
C ASP A 245 7.11 -11.49 12.40
N GLU A 246 7.99 -12.09 13.21
CA GLU A 246 7.71 -13.34 13.91
C GLU A 246 6.63 -13.17 14.99
N GLU A 247 6.51 -11.96 15.56
CA GLU A 247 5.50 -11.65 16.57
C GLU A 247 4.07 -11.77 16.02
N LYS A 248 3.91 -11.72 14.69
CA LYS A 248 2.61 -11.89 14.01
C LYS A 248 2.16 -13.35 13.90
N LEU A 249 3.08 -14.30 14.09
CA LEU A 249 2.83 -15.72 13.83
C LEU A 249 2.31 -16.43 15.07
N ILE A 250 0.99 -16.46 15.23
CA ILE A 250 0.31 -17.23 16.27
C ILE A 250 0.38 -18.74 16.02
N ALA A 251 0.05 -19.55 17.03
CA ALA A 251 0.14 -21.01 16.98
C ALA A 251 -0.61 -21.63 15.79
N GLU A 252 -1.79 -21.12 15.46
CA GLU A 252 -2.60 -21.58 14.32
C GLU A 252 -1.89 -21.33 12.99
N THR A 253 -1.18 -20.21 12.87
CA THR A 253 -0.42 -19.84 11.66
C THR A 253 0.85 -20.66 11.55
N LEU A 254 1.58 -20.86 12.65
CA LEU A 254 2.75 -21.73 12.68
C LEU A 254 2.37 -23.15 12.24
N LYS A 255 1.27 -23.69 12.77
CA LYS A 255 0.75 -25.00 12.37
C LYS A 255 0.30 -25.05 10.91
N HIS A 256 -0.40 -24.03 10.42
CA HIS A 256 -0.86 -23.97 9.02
C HIS A 256 0.30 -23.96 8.01
N LEU A 257 1.41 -23.32 8.38
CA LEU A 257 2.62 -23.21 7.56
C LEU A 257 3.64 -24.33 7.83
N HIS A 258 3.36 -25.26 8.75
CA HIS A 258 4.27 -26.31 9.22
C HIS A 258 5.60 -25.78 9.78
N LEU A 259 5.53 -24.70 10.57
CA LEU A 259 6.66 -24.05 11.24
C LEU A 259 6.78 -24.43 12.74
N ASP A 260 5.81 -25.16 13.28
CA ASP A 260 5.75 -25.59 14.68
C ASP A 260 6.46 -26.92 14.96
N ALA A 261 6.93 -27.62 13.92
CA ALA A 261 7.63 -28.90 14.03
C ALA A 261 8.82 -29.01 13.07
N SER A 262 9.86 -29.75 13.49
CA SER A 262 10.95 -30.12 12.58
C SER A 262 10.40 -30.94 11.41
N PRO A 263 10.91 -30.74 10.17
CA PRO A 263 10.50 -31.52 9.02
C PRO A 263 10.57 -33.02 9.34
N THR A 264 9.41 -33.69 9.42
CA THR A 264 9.39 -35.15 9.47
C THR A 264 9.77 -35.65 8.08
N HIS A 265 10.46 -36.78 7.99
CA HIS A 265 10.87 -37.37 6.71
C HIS A 265 9.67 -37.82 5.83
N GLU A 266 8.43 -37.61 6.30
CA GLU A 266 7.18 -38.03 5.64
C GLU A 266 6.50 -36.90 4.85
N TYR A 267 6.77 -35.61 5.12
CA TYR A 267 6.16 -34.51 4.36
C TYR A 267 6.96 -34.19 3.10
N SER A 268 6.31 -34.33 1.94
CA SER A 268 6.90 -34.09 0.61
C SER A 268 6.35 -32.84 -0.10
N GLY A 269 5.55 -32.04 0.59
CA GLY A 269 5.01 -30.80 0.05
C GLY A 269 6.01 -29.64 0.05
N PRO A 270 5.62 -28.46 -0.46
CA PRO A 270 6.46 -27.26 -0.37
C PRO A 270 6.78 -26.90 1.08
N PHE A 271 8.01 -26.47 1.33
CA PHE A 271 8.51 -26.01 2.63
C PHE A 271 8.64 -24.50 2.67
N ILE A 272 8.31 -23.90 3.81
CA ILE A 272 8.47 -22.47 4.09
C ILE A 272 9.66 -22.25 5.02
N GLU A 273 10.50 -21.28 4.67
CA GLU A 273 11.50 -20.70 5.55
C GLU A 273 11.04 -19.29 5.95
N GLN A 274 10.73 -19.08 7.22
CA GLN A 274 10.45 -17.74 7.73
C GLN A 274 11.75 -16.96 7.91
N ARG A 275 11.70 -15.67 7.58
CA ARG A 275 12.80 -14.72 7.78
C ARG A 275 12.25 -13.39 8.32
N PRO A 276 13.06 -12.62 9.07
CA PRO A 276 12.67 -11.27 9.47
C PRO A 276 12.34 -10.38 8.26
N TYR A 277 11.22 -9.64 8.36
CA TYR A 277 10.70 -8.75 7.30
C TYR A 277 11.78 -7.86 6.65
N LYS A 278 12.66 -7.27 7.46
CA LYS A 278 13.70 -6.32 7.02
C LYS A 278 14.81 -6.94 6.16
N LEU A 279 14.96 -8.27 6.14
CA LEU A 279 16.06 -8.93 5.44
C LEU A 279 15.79 -9.19 3.94
N ILE A 280 14.65 -8.78 3.42
CA ILE A 280 14.28 -9.02 2.01
C ILE A 280 15.31 -8.45 1.01
N LEU A 281 15.82 -7.24 1.23
CA LEU A 281 16.77 -6.60 0.31
C LEU A 281 18.09 -7.36 0.27
N ASP A 282 18.61 -7.77 1.43
CA ASP A 282 19.88 -8.50 1.51
C ASP A 282 19.75 -9.93 0.97
N PHE A 283 18.61 -10.57 1.21
CA PHE A 283 18.31 -11.86 0.60
C PHE A 283 18.26 -11.78 -0.93
N LEU A 284 17.61 -10.74 -1.48
CA LEU A 284 17.49 -10.57 -2.92
C LEU A 284 18.86 -10.26 -3.56
N LYS A 285 19.70 -9.42 -2.94
CA LYS A 285 21.09 -9.19 -3.36
C LYS A 285 21.88 -10.51 -3.44
N GLY A 286 21.77 -11.36 -2.41
CA GLY A 286 22.39 -12.68 -2.39
C GLY A 286 21.88 -13.58 -3.52
N SER A 287 20.56 -13.62 -3.71
CA SER A 287 19.90 -14.42 -4.75
C SER A 287 20.34 -14.01 -6.16
N VAL A 288 20.42 -12.71 -6.46
CA VAL A 288 20.90 -12.19 -7.76
C VAL A 288 22.34 -12.64 -8.07
N SER A 289 23.17 -12.68 -7.03
CA SER A 289 24.60 -13.02 -7.12
C SER A 289 24.82 -14.53 -7.32
N GLN A 290 23.99 -15.36 -6.69
CA GLN A 290 24.15 -16.82 -6.65
C GLN A 290 23.40 -17.55 -7.77
N GLN A 291 22.27 -17.01 -8.24
CA GLN A 291 21.38 -17.70 -9.17
C GLN A 291 21.71 -17.38 -10.64
N GLN A 292 21.76 -18.43 -11.46
CA GLN A 292 22.02 -18.31 -12.91
C GLN A 292 20.74 -18.05 -13.75
N GLY A 293 19.56 -18.03 -13.14
CA GLY A 293 18.28 -17.86 -13.85
C GLY A 293 17.70 -16.44 -13.84
N LYS A 294 16.52 -16.31 -14.45
CA LYS A 294 15.74 -15.06 -14.43
C LYS A 294 14.93 -14.92 -13.14
N ILE A 295 14.76 -13.69 -12.70
CA ILE A 295 13.97 -13.31 -11.53
C ILE A 295 12.72 -12.59 -12.02
N TRP A 296 11.57 -13.15 -11.64
CA TRP A 296 10.26 -12.58 -11.93
C TRP A 296 9.85 -11.65 -10.78
N ILE A 297 9.65 -10.38 -11.08
CA ILE A 297 9.23 -9.34 -10.14
C ILE A 297 8.30 -8.36 -10.86
N SER A 298 7.30 -7.83 -10.17
CA SER A 298 6.40 -6.85 -10.75
C SER A 298 7.11 -5.51 -10.94
N ASN A 299 6.85 -4.80 -12.04
CA ASN A 299 7.31 -3.41 -12.18
C ASN A 299 6.59 -2.45 -11.21
N GLN A 300 5.49 -2.89 -10.59
CA GLN A 300 4.85 -2.16 -9.51
C GLN A 300 5.60 -2.30 -8.19
N SER A 301 6.55 -3.23 -8.07
CA SER A 301 7.39 -3.34 -6.87
C SER A 301 8.25 -2.10 -6.67
N SER A 302 8.62 -1.85 -5.42
CA SER A 302 9.51 -0.74 -5.07
C SER A 302 10.81 -0.74 -5.87
N TYR A 303 11.27 0.45 -6.26
CA TYR A 303 12.52 0.63 -6.99
C TYR A 303 13.70 0.00 -6.25
N SER A 304 13.72 0.04 -4.92
CA SER A 304 14.75 -0.61 -4.08
C SER A 304 14.92 -2.10 -4.37
N LEU A 305 13.84 -2.86 -4.55
CA LEU A 305 13.92 -4.31 -4.81
C LEU A 305 14.31 -4.57 -6.25
N ASP A 306 13.63 -3.88 -7.15
CA ASP A 306 13.75 -4.12 -8.57
C ASP A 306 15.14 -3.71 -9.12
N SER A 307 15.69 -2.59 -8.66
CA SER A 307 17.02 -2.09 -9.06
C SER A 307 18.18 -3.02 -8.68
N LEU A 308 17.98 -3.95 -7.73
CA LEU A 308 18.96 -4.99 -7.40
C LEU A 308 19.09 -6.04 -8.50
N ILE A 309 18.07 -6.19 -9.34
CA ILE A 309 18.00 -7.23 -10.37
C ILE A 309 18.41 -6.60 -11.71
N PRO A 310 19.52 -7.06 -12.34
CA PRO A 310 19.91 -6.58 -13.65
C PRO A 310 18.79 -6.74 -14.68
N HIS A 311 18.60 -5.75 -15.55
CA HIS A 311 17.55 -5.76 -16.57
C HIS A 311 17.54 -7.05 -17.41
N SER A 312 18.72 -7.58 -17.76
CA SER A 312 18.85 -8.83 -18.53
C SER A 312 18.37 -10.09 -17.80
N LYS A 313 18.29 -10.06 -16.47
CA LYS A 313 17.80 -11.16 -15.62
C LYS A 313 16.34 -11.00 -15.22
N ARG A 314 15.67 -9.90 -15.58
CA ARG A 314 14.34 -9.60 -15.08
C ARG A 314 13.22 -10.12 -15.97
N ILE A 315 12.14 -10.58 -15.35
CA ILE A 315 10.84 -10.82 -16.00
C ILE A 315 9.84 -9.92 -15.29
N THR A 316 9.11 -9.09 -16.04
CA THR A 316 8.21 -8.06 -15.51
C THR A 316 6.75 -8.28 -15.91
N ASP A 317 6.47 -9.38 -16.61
CA ASP A 317 5.11 -9.77 -17.01
C ASP A 317 4.20 -9.96 -15.76
N PRO A 318 2.87 -9.90 -15.89
CA PRO A 318 1.96 -10.24 -14.81
C PRO A 318 2.26 -11.62 -14.22
N ASN A 319 2.54 -11.67 -12.92
CA ASN A 319 3.01 -12.88 -12.25
C ASN A 319 1.88 -13.94 -12.10
N PRO A 320 2.21 -15.24 -11.93
CA PRO A 320 1.20 -16.29 -11.94
C PRO A 320 0.24 -16.25 -10.75
N VAL A 321 0.63 -15.64 -9.62
CA VAL A 321 -0.25 -15.46 -8.46
C VAL A 321 -1.33 -14.43 -8.77
N LEU A 322 -0.94 -13.28 -9.34
CA LEU A 322 -1.87 -12.24 -9.80
C LEU A 322 -2.91 -12.80 -10.78
N ILE A 323 -2.47 -13.54 -11.79
CA ILE A 323 -3.37 -14.11 -12.79
C ILE A 323 -4.33 -15.13 -12.16
N LYS A 324 -3.82 -16.03 -11.31
CA LYS A 324 -4.65 -17.07 -10.68
C LYS A 324 -5.67 -16.50 -9.71
N LYS A 325 -5.30 -15.54 -8.85
CA LYS A 325 -6.26 -14.91 -7.92
C LYS A 325 -7.33 -14.07 -8.63
N THR A 326 -7.07 -13.66 -9.87
CA THR A 326 -8.04 -12.90 -10.67
C THR A 326 -9.24 -13.77 -11.07
N ILE A 327 -9.00 -15.05 -11.37
CA ILE A 327 -10.04 -16.01 -11.78
C ILE A 327 -10.45 -16.86 -10.58
N LYS A 328 -11.60 -16.55 -9.98
CA LYS A 328 -12.07 -17.20 -8.76
C LYS A 328 -12.48 -18.65 -9.05
N ASN A 329 -12.11 -19.57 -8.17
CA ASN A 329 -12.60 -20.95 -8.25
C ASN A 329 -14.07 -21.05 -7.78
N SER A 330 -14.70 -22.20 -7.97
CA SER A 330 -16.12 -22.40 -7.64
C SER A 330 -16.44 -22.19 -6.15
N VAL A 331 -15.51 -22.51 -5.25
CA VAL A 331 -15.66 -22.30 -3.80
C VAL A 331 -15.59 -20.81 -3.48
N GLU A 332 -14.57 -20.10 -3.99
CA GLU A 332 -14.44 -18.65 -3.80
C GLU A 332 -15.66 -17.89 -4.35
N ILE A 333 -16.16 -18.28 -5.54
CA ILE A 333 -17.37 -17.69 -6.13
C ILE A 333 -18.58 -17.91 -5.21
N GLU A 334 -18.76 -19.12 -4.69
CA GLU A 334 -19.89 -19.40 -3.82
C GLU A 334 -19.80 -18.63 -2.49
N CYS A 335 -18.61 -18.55 -1.89
CA CYS A 335 -18.38 -17.70 -0.72
C CYS A 335 -18.70 -16.23 -0.99
N ILE A 336 -18.34 -15.72 -2.17
CA ILE A 336 -18.69 -14.35 -2.58
C ILE A 336 -20.21 -14.19 -2.68
N ARG A 337 -20.94 -15.14 -3.26
CA ARG A 337 -22.41 -15.09 -3.31
C ARG A 337 -23.04 -15.08 -1.91
N GLN A 338 -22.55 -15.93 -1.01
CA GLN A 338 -23.04 -15.98 0.36
C GLN A 338 -22.73 -14.69 1.13
N ALA A 339 -21.55 -14.09 0.92
CA ALA A 339 -21.22 -12.80 1.50
C ALA A 339 -22.15 -11.68 0.99
N HIS A 340 -22.42 -11.63 -0.31
CA HIS A 340 -23.35 -10.64 -0.89
C HIS A 340 -24.79 -10.84 -0.42
N LEU A 341 -25.24 -12.09 -0.24
CA LEU A 341 -26.56 -12.36 0.30
C LEU A 341 -26.71 -11.83 1.72
N LYS A 342 -25.71 -12.05 2.59
CA LYS A 342 -25.69 -11.51 3.95
C LYS A 342 -25.63 -9.98 3.98
N ASP A 343 -24.79 -9.37 3.12
CA ASP A 343 -24.72 -7.90 3.03
C ASP A 343 -26.03 -7.30 2.52
N ALA A 344 -26.73 -7.99 1.60
CA ALA A 344 -28.05 -7.57 1.13
C ALA A 344 -29.10 -7.61 2.25
N VAL A 345 -29.05 -8.58 3.18
CA VAL A 345 -29.92 -8.59 4.37
C VAL A 345 -29.67 -7.35 5.22
N ALA A 346 -28.41 -7.04 5.54
CA ALA A 346 -28.05 -5.85 6.31
C ALA A 346 -28.49 -4.54 5.63
N LEU A 347 -28.36 -4.45 4.30
CA LEU A 347 -28.84 -3.31 3.52
C LEU A 347 -30.36 -3.18 3.54
N CYS A 348 -31.11 -4.29 3.42
CA CYS A 348 -32.58 -4.28 3.53
C CYS A 348 -33.03 -3.80 4.92
N GLU A 349 -32.39 -4.29 5.99
CA GLU A 349 -32.66 -3.84 7.35
C GLU A 349 -32.35 -2.34 7.52
N PHE A 350 -31.22 -1.89 7.00
CA PHE A 350 -30.83 -0.48 7.02
C PHE A 350 -31.82 0.42 6.29
N PHE A 351 -32.24 0.06 5.07
CA PHE A 351 -33.18 0.90 4.30
C PHE A 351 -34.57 0.93 4.93
N ALA A 352 -35.06 -0.21 5.45
CA ALA A 352 -36.32 -0.24 6.19
C ALA A 352 -36.27 0.66 7.44
N TRP A 353 -35.17 0.59 8.19
CA TRP A 353 -34.94 1.47 9.34
C TRP A 353 -34.85 2.95 8.94
N LEU A 354 -34.12 3.26 7.87
CA LEU A 354 -33.89 4.64 7.43
C LEU A 354 -35.20 5.31 6.97
N GLU A 355 -36.01 4.61 6.18
CA GLU A 355 -37.32 5.10 5.72
C GLU A 355 -38.26 5.43 6.89
N GLU A 356 -38.25 4.61 7.94
CA GLU A 356 -39.07 4.81 9.11
C GLU A 356 -38.55 5.95 10.01
N GLU A 357 -37.23 6.00 10.26
CA GLU A 357 -36.65 6.94 11.22
C GLU A 357 -36.46 8.36 10.67
N ILE A 358 -36.22 8.51 9.36
CA ILE A 358 -36.08 9.85 8.74
C ILE A 358 -37.37 10.67 8.83
N ALA A 359 -38.52 10.01 8.98
CA ALA A 359 -39.82 10.67 9.19
C ALA A 359 -40.03 11.12 10.64
N LYS A 360 -39.26 10.57 11.60
CA LYS A 360 -39.46 10.78 13.05
C LYS A 360 -38.38 11.63 13.70
N SER A 361 -37.14 11.52 13.23
CA SER A 361 -35.97 12.12 13.85
C SER A 361 -34.95 12.60 12.83
N GLU A 362 -34.02 13.45 13.27
CA GLU A 362 -32.92 13.92 12.44
C GLU A 362 -31.83 12.84 12.35
N ILE A 363 -31.59 12.35 11.13
CA ILE A 363 -30.52 11.40 10.84
C ILE A 363 -29.38 12.15 10.17
N THR A 364 -28.22 12.17 10.82
CA THR A 364 -26.99 12.71 10.24
C THR A 364 -26.31 11.65 9.36
N GLU A 365 -25.50 12.09 8.41
CA GLU A 365 -24.68 11.21 7.57
C GLU A 365 -23.83 10.24 8.39
N LEU A 366 -23.24 10.73 9.50
CA LEU A 366 -22.46 9.94 10.46
C LEU A 366 -23.32 8.87 11.14
N SER A 367 -24.52 9.23 11.61
CA SER A 367 -25.43 8.29 12.27
C SER A 367 -25.94 7.21 11.30
N ALA A 368 -26.20 7.57 10.03
CA ALA A 368 -26.59 6.62 9.00
C ALA A 368 -25.46 5.63 8.67
N ALA A 369 -24.22 6.11 8.52
CA ALA A 369 -23.06 5.26 8.27
C ALA A 369 -22.84 4.27 9.43
N ALA A 370 -22.88 4.76 10.68
CA ALA A 370 -22.75 3.93 11.87
C ALA A 370 -23.87 2.88 11.97
N LYS A 371 -25.11 3.25 11.60
CA LYS A 371 -26.24 2.33 11.64
C LYS A 371 -26.15 1.23 10.59
N LEU A 372 -25.68 1.54 9.38
CA LEU A 372 -25.42 0.51 8.37
C LEU A 372 -24.34 -0.48 8.84
N GLU A 373 -23.28 0.02 9.48
CA GLU A 373 -22.26 -0.86 10.07
C GLU A 373 -22.84 -1.74 11.19
N GLU A 374 -23.72 -1.21 12.04
CA GLU A 374 -24.40 -1.99 13.08
C GLU A 374 -25.16 -3.19 12.48
N PHE A 375 -25.91 -2.98 11.41
CA PHE A 375 -26.61 -4.08 10.71
C PHE A 375 -25.63 -5.06 10.05
N ARG A 376 -24.52 -4.60 9.48
CA ARG A 376 -23.50 -5.51 8.93
C ARG A 376 -22.85 -6.37 10.02
N LYS A 377 -22.61 -5.81 11.22
CA LYS A 377 -22.02 -6.52 12.37
C LYS A 377 -22.90 -7.67 12.88
N THR A 378 -24.20 -7.68 12.59
CA THR A 378 -25.08 -8.80 12.97
C THR A 378 -24.90 -10.02 12.06
N GLN A 379 -24.32 -9.85 10.86
CA GLN A 379 -24.18 -10.91 9.88
C GLN A 379 -23.06 -11.89 10.28
N LYS A 380 -23.34 -13.19 10.14
CA LYS A 380 -22.36 -14.25 10.44
C LYS A 380 -21.10 -14.10 9.57
N GLU A 381 -19.93 -14.24 10.19
CA GLU A 381 -18.60 -14.10 9.55
C GLU A 381 -18.26 -12.66 9.12
N TYR A 382 -18.95 -11.64 9.65
CA TYR A 382 -18.49 -10.25 9.54
C TYR A 382 -17.11 -10.07 10.18
N ILE A 383 -16.20 -9.43 9.44
CA ILE A 383 -14.84 -9.10 9.91
C ILE A 383 -14.69 -7.59 10.12
N GLY A 384 -15.09 -6.81 9.12
CA GLY A 384 -14.94 -5.35 9.10
C GLY A 384 -15.48 -4.76 7.81
N GLN A 385 -15.50 -3.44 7.71
CA GLN A 385 -15.81 -2.74 6.46
C GLN A 385 -14.70 -2.94 5.43
N SER A 386 -15.02 -2.91 4.14
CA SER A 386 -14.05 -2.99 3.04
C SER A 386 -13.55 -1.62 2.56
N PHE A 387 -14.11 -0.53 3.09
CA PHE A 387 -13.65 0.86 2.97
C PHE A 387 -14.45 1.74 3.94
N THR A 388 -14.02 2.98 4.17
CA THR A 388 -14.79 3.96 4.94
C THR A 388 -16.15 4.22 4.28
N THR A 389 -17.25 4.03 5.01
CA THR A 389 -18.60 4.21 4.44
C THR A 389 -18.82 5.66 3.98
N ILE A 390 -19.13 5.81 2.70
CA ILE A 390 -19.56 7.09 2.12
C ILE A 390 -21.07 7.22 2.38
N SER A 391 -21.44 8.04 3.35
CA SER A 391 -22.82 8.45 3.61
C SER A 391 -22.93 9.93 3.36
N ALA A 392 -23.72 10.33 2.36
CA ALA A 392 -23.76 11.70 1.87
C ALA A 392 -25.18 12.11 1.48
N SER A 393 -25.58 13.32 1.87
CA SER A 393 -26.89 13.92 1.57
C SER A 393 -26.72 15.30 0.94
N GLY A 394 -27.62 15.65 0.02
CA GLY A 394 -27.61 16.94 -0.65
C GLY A 394 -26.28 17.23 -1.37
N PRO A 395 -25.68 18.43 -1.21
CA PRO A 395 -24.43 18.79 -1.90
C PRO A 395 -23.23 17.89 -1.58
N ASN A 396 -23.20 17.23 -0.41
CA ASN A 396 -22.10 16.33 -0.05
C ASN A 396 -22.03 15.12 -0.99
N ALA A 397 -23.16 14.69 -1.57
CA ALA A 397 -23.21 13.59 -2.52
C ALA A 397 -22.51 13.89 -3.86
N ALA A 398 -22.16 15.16 -4.13
CA ALA A 398 -21.35 15.54 -5.29
C ALA A 398 -19.83 15.37 -5.05
N VAL A 399 -19.40 15.12 -3.80
CA VAL A 399 -18.00 14.89 -3.46
C VAL A 399 -17.72 13.39 -3.48
N ILE A 400 -16.94 12.93 -4.46
CA ILE A 400 -16.79 11.52 -4.81
C ILE A 400 -16.34 10.67 -3.62
N HIS A 401 -15.30 11.10 -2.90
CA HIS A 401 -14.79 10.43 -1.70
C HIS A 401 -15.12 11.24 -0.43
N TYR A 402 -16.38 11.66 -0.30
CA TYR A 402 -16.84 12.32 0.92
C TYR A 402 -16.71 11.38 2.12
N THR A 403 -16.18 11.91 3.23
CA THR A 403 -16.21 11.23 4.52
C THR A 403 -16.91 12.15 5.50
N PRO A 404 -18.03 11.71 6.12
CA PRO A 404 -18.68 12.50 7.16
C PRO A 404 -17.75 12.65 8.37
N THR A 405 -17.61 13.87 8.89
CA THR A 405 -16.71 14.24 10.00
C THR A 405 -17.41 14.99 11.11
#